data_AF-A0A1D2MAA6-F1
#
_entry.id   AF-A0A1D2MAA6-F1
#
_cell.length_a   1.000
_cell.length_b   1.000
_cell.length_c   1.000
_cell.angle_alpha   90.00
_cell.angle_beta   90.00
_cell.angle_gamma   90.00
#
_symmetry.space_group_name_H-M   'P 1'
#
loop_
_entity.id
_entity.type
_entity.pdbx_description
1 polymer ?
#
loop_
_entity_poly.entity_id
_entity_poly.type
_entity_poly.pdbx_seq_one_letter_code
_entity_poly.pdbx_strand_id
1 'polypeptide(L)'
;MLTPEEEKSIKDTWAFVSPDLKGNGIKFFIHFFTGYPEYQKLFRGFADVPLDKLSENKRLQAHAFTVLNAINGLVDNLDDPDVLTELLLKTGRNHARRKLTRGDFENLKTSLLEFLGKALKSHWTPEAETSWTKLLSVMVGKISEGLESPNDG
;
A
#
# COMPACT_ATOMS: atom_id res chain seq x y z
N MET A 1 -3.96 10.12 15.06
CA MET A 1 -2.77 10.94 14.73
C MET A 1 -1.54 10.18 15.15
N LEU A 2 -0.48 10.25 14.34
CA LEU A 2 0.84 9.74 14.69
C LEU A 2 1.54 10.72 15.65
N THR A 3 2.47 10.23 16.47
CA THR A 3 3.39 11.10 17.23
C THR A 3 4.61 11.44 16.36
N PRO A 4 5.37 12.50 16.69
CA PRO A 4 6.60 12.83 15.97
C PRO A 4 7.61 11.66 15.92
N GLU A 5 7.68 10.86 16.98
CA GLU A 5 8.54 9.67 17.05
C GLU A 5 8.05 8.58 16.10
N GLU A 6 6.73 8.31 16.05
CA GLU A 6 6.14 7.35 15.12
C GLU A 6 6.36 7.79 13.65
N GLU A 7 6.19 9.09 13.35
CA GLU A 7 6.47 9.64 12.02
C GLU A 7 7.93 9.49 11.64
N LYS A 8 8.84 9.80 12.58
CA LYS A 8 10.27 9.63 12.37
C LYS A 8 10.62 8.17 12.10
N SER A 9 10.07 7.25 12.89
CA SER A 9 10.28 5.80 12.73
C SER A 9 9.82 5.32 11.34
N ILE A 10 8.66 5.79 10.87
CA ILE A 10 8.17 5.51 9.51
C ILE A 10 9.12 6.06 8.45
N LYS A 11 9.53 7.34 8.55
CA LYS A 11 10.43 7.99 7.58
C LYS A 11 11.80 7.30 7.53
N ASP A 12 12.40 7.03 8.69
CA ASP A 12 13.69 6.37 8.81
C ASP A 12 13.66 4.96 8.20
N THR A 13 12.62 4.18 8.48
CA THR A 13 12.49 2.82 7.95
C THR A 13 12.13 2.81 6.46
N TRP A 14 11.28 3.73 6.01
CA TRP A 14 10.93 3.86 4.60
C TRP A 14 12.14 4.21 3.73
N ALA A 15 13.12 4.94 4.26
CA ALA A 15 14.36 5.28 3.54
C ALA A 15 15.17 4.05 3.08
N PHE A 16 14.96 2.86 3.66
CA PHE A 16 15.56 1.62 3.18
C PHE A 16 14.77 0.97 2.02
N VAL A 17 13.50 1.35 1.84
CA VAL A 17 12.60 0.79 0.82
C VAL A 17 12.47 1.72 -0.40
N SER A 18 12.41 3.03 -0.17
CA SER A 18 12.17 4.05 -1.19
C SER A 18 13.22 4.17 -2.31
N PRO A 19 14.50 3.78 -2.15
CA PRO A 19 15.46 3.84 -3.26
C PRO A 19 15.11 2.97 -4.47
N ASP A 20 14.33 1.90 -4.28
CA ASP A 20 13.85 1.02 -5.35
C ASP A 20 12.34 0.75 -5.24
N LEU A 21 11.52 1.81 -5.34
CA LEU A 21 10.05 1.68 -5.31
C LEU A 21 9.52 0.69 -6.34
N LYS A 22 10.12 0.64 -7.54
CA LYS A 22 9.67 -0.26 -8.60
C LYS A 22 9.93 -1.72 -8.23
N GLY A 23 11.16 -2.08 -7.89
CA GLY A 23 11.52 -3.45 -7.55
C GLY A 23 10.84 -3.93 -6.27
N ASN A 24 10.78 -3.07 -5.24
CA ASN A 24 10.07 -3.38 -4.00
C ASN A 24 8.56 -3.50 -4.21
N GLY A 25 7.96 -2.67 -5.08
CA GLY A 25 6.55 -2.81 -5.43
C GLY A 25 6.24 -4.12 -6.13
N ILE A 26 7.09 -4.58 -7.05
CA ILE A 26 6.92 -5.87 -7.72
C ILE A 26 6.99 -7.01 -6.69
N LYS A 27 7.99 -6.99 -5.81
CA LYS A 27 8.14 -8.00 -4.74
C LYS A 27 6.92 -8.01 -3.80
N PHE A 28 6.43 -6.83 -3.42
CA PHE A 28 5.24 -6.67 -2.61
C PHE A 28 4.02 -7.31 -3.26
N PHE A 29 3.73 -7.01 -4.53
CA PHE A 29 2.57 -7.58 -5.20
C PHE A 29 2.68 -9.09 -5.43
N ILE A 30 3.89 -9.61 -5.67
CA ILE A 30 4.11 -11.06 -5.72
C ILE A 30 3.80 -11.70 -4.35
N HIS A 31 4.27 -11.11 -3.25
CA HIS A 31 3.93 -11.55 -1.89
C HIS A 31 2.40 -11.49 -1.67
N PHE A 32 1.75 -10.39 -2.03
CA PHE A 32 0.31 -10.21 -1.91
C PHE A 32 -0.49 -11.28 -2.67
N PHE A 33 -0.19 -11.51 -3.95
CA PHE A 33 -0.88 -12.51 -4.75
C PHE A 33 -0.51 -13.96 -4.39
N THR A 34 0.60 -14.18 -3.68
CA THR A 34 0.89 -15.49 -3.10
C THR A 34 -0.07 -15.80 -1.95
N GLY A 35 -0.34 -14.83 -1.07
CA GLY A 35 -1.29 -14.98 0.04
C GLY A 35 -2.75 -14.91 -0.38
N TYR A 36 -3.03 -14.12 -1.42
CA TYR A 36 -4.39 -13.79 -1.88
C TYR A 36 -4.49 -13.86 -3.42
N PRO A 37 -4.43 -15.07 -4.00
CA PRO A 37 -4.41 -15.26 -5.46
C PRO A 37 -5.68 -14.75 -6.16
N GLU A 38 -6.80 -14.66 -5.47
CA GLU A 38 -8.05 -14.10 -5.97
C GLU A 38 -7.91 -12.63 -6.39
N TYR A 39 -7.02 -11.86 -5.75
CA TYR A 39 -6.83 -10.46 -6.12
C TYR A 39 -6.09 -10.29 -7.44
N GLN A 40 -5.21 -11.23 -7.81
CA GLN A 40 -4.57 -11.19 -9.13
C GLN A 40 -5.63 -11.26 -10.25
N LYS A 41 -6.70 -12.04 -10.03
CA LYS A 41 -7.79 -12.22 -11.01
C LYS A 41 -8.57 -10.93 -11.31
N LEU A 42 -8.51 -9.93 -10.44
CA LEU A 42 -9.12 -8.63 -10.68
C LEU A 42 -8.36 -7.80 -11.74
N PHE A 43 -7.09 -8.11 -11.98
CA PHE A 43 -6.25 -7.40 -12.93
C PHE A 43 -6.27 -8.06 -14.31
N ARG A 44 -7.27 -7.73 -15.13
CA ARG A 44 -7.45 -8.28 -16.51
C ARG A 44 -6.16 -8.33 -17.35
N GLY A 45 -5.23 -7.40 -17.11
CA GLY A 45 -3.98 -7.34 -17.87
C GLY A 45 -2.92 -8.37 -17.51
N PHE A 46 -3.08 -9.09 -16.40
CA PHE A 46 -2.18 -10.15 -15.96
C PHE A 46 -2.85 -11.22 -15.08
N ALA A 47 -4.19 -11.33 -15.13
CA ALA A 47 -4.98 -12.26 -14.32
C ALA A 47 -4.56 -13.72 -14.50
N ASP A 48 -4.14 -14.11 -15.71
CA ASP A 48 -3.77 -15.49 -16.05
C ASP A 48 -2.27 -15.66 -16.28
N VAL A 49 -1.47 -14.65 -15.93
CA VAL A 49 -0.01 -14.77 -15.98
C VAL A 49 0.45 -15.60 -14.77
N PRO A 50 1.23 -16.68 -14.97
CA PRO A 50 1.80 -17.45 -13.87
C PRO A 50 2.63 -16.57 -12.93
N LEU A 51 2.54 -16.83 -11.63
CA LEU A 51 3.16 -15.99 -10.59
C LEU A 51 4.68 -15.86 -10.76
N ASP A 52 5.35 -16.94 -11.16
CA ASP A 52 6.79 -16.99 -11.45
C ASP A 52 7.21 -16.10 -12.64
N LYS A 53 6.29 -15.81 -13.57
CA LYS A 53 6.50 -14.92 -14.72
C LYS A 53 5.95 -13.51 -14.51
N LEU A 54 5.23 -13.28 -13.41
CA LEU A 54 4.45 -12.07 -13.21
C LEU A 54 5.34 -10.83 -13.07
N SER A 55 6.54 -10.98 -12.50
CA SER A 55 7.52 -9.90 -12.32
C SER A 55 7.94 -9.22 -13.64
N GLU A 56 7.86 -9.93 -14.76
CA GLU A 56 8.21 -9.45 -16.10
C GLU A 56 7.06 -8.67 -16.76
N ASN A 57 5.84 -8.82 -16.26
CA ASN A 57 4.66 -8.21 -16.85
C ASN A 57 4.65 -6.68 -16.66
N LYS A 58 4.70 -5.92 -17.75
CA LYS A 58 4.78 -4.45 -17.71
C LYS A 58 3.58 -3.78 -17.04
N ARG A 59 2.39 -4.38 -17.09
CA ARG A 59 1.19 -3.85 -16.42
C ARG A 59 1.30 -4.03 -14.90
N LEU A 60 1.83 -5.16 -14.43
CA LEU A 60 2.17 -5.29 -13.01
C LEU A 60 3.20 -4.24 -12.62
N GLN A 61 4.32 -4.14 -13.35
CA GLN A 61 5.40 -3.21 -13.01
C GLN A 61 4.90 -1.77 -12.89
N ALA A 62 4.03 -1.33 -13.80
CA ALA A 62 3.42 0.00 -13.75
C ALA A 62 2.52 0.16 -12.52
N HIS A 63 1.62 -0.79 -12.26
CA HIS A 63 0.72 -0.71 -11.12
C HIS A 63 1.45 -0.75 -9.77
N ALA A 64 2.42 -1.66 -9.64
CA ALA A 64 3.30 -1.76 -8.49
C ALA A 64 4.02 -0.44 -8.21
N PHE A 65 4.59 0.18 -9.24
CA PHE A 65 5.22 1.48 -9.11
C PHE A 65 4.22 2.56 -8.68
N THR A 66 3.01 2.61 -9.26
CA THR A 66 1.97 3.57 -8.86
C THR A 66 1.60 3.46 -7.39
N VAL A 67 1.40 2.24 -6.88
CA VAL A 67 1.03 2.02 -5.47
C VAL A 67 2.16 2.41 -4.52
N LEU A 68 3.40 2.04 -4.84
CA LEU A 68 4.53 2.38 -3.98
C LEU A 68 4.85 3.88 -4.00
N ASN A 69 4.60 4.58 -5.11
CA ASN A 69 4.64 6.05 -5.13
C ASN A 69 3.52 6.68 -4.31
N ALA A 70 2.31 6.11 -4.32
CA ALA A 70 1.23 6.59 -3.47
C ALA A 70 1.62 6.47 -1.98
N ILE A 71 2.18 5.33 -1.57
CA ILE A 71 2.70 5.14 -0.21
C ILE A 71 3.85 6.10 0.08
N ASN A 72 4.77 6.32 -0.87
CA ASN A 72 5.83 7.31 -0.73
C ASN A 72 5.27 8.71 -0.47
N GLY A 73 4.27 9.12 -1.25
CA GLY A 73 3.58 10.40 -1.04
C GLY A 73 2.91 10.48 0.32
N LEU A 74 2.36 9.37 0.85
CA LEU A 74 1.84 9.34 2.22
C LEU A 74 2.94 9.56 3.26
N VAL A 75 4.10 8.92 3.09
CA VAL A 75 5.25 9.07 4.01
C VAL A 75 5.85 10.48 3.95
N ASP A 76 5.91 11.07 2.75
CA ASP A 76 6.44 12.42 2.54
C ASP A 76 5.57 13.51 3.18
N ASN A 77 4.26 13.26 3.33
CA ASN A 77 3.27 14.24 3.82
C ASN A 77 2.69 13.86 5.19
N LEU A 78 3.39 13.08 6.02
CA LEU A 78 2.92 12.69 7.35
C LEU A 78 2.58 13.88 8.26
N ASP A 79 3.20 15.03 8.00
CA ASP A 79 3.02 16.31 8.68
C ASP A 79 1.89 17.17 8.10
N ASP A 80 1.22 16.74 7.02
CA ASP A 80 0.06 17.41 6.42
C ASP A 80 -1.18 16.47 6.37
N PRO A 81 -1.95 16.38 7.49
CA PRO A 81 -3.10 15.48 7.58
C PRO A 81 -4.22 15.77 6.56
N ASP A 82 -4.36 17.01 6.13
CA ASP A 82 -5.43 17.44 5.22
C ASP A 82 -5.14 16.93 3.80
N VAL A 83 -3.90 17.11 3.32
CA VAL A 83 -3.45 16.56 2.04
C VAL A 83 -3.55 15.04 2.02
N LEU A 84 -3.11 14.37 3.10
CA LEU A 84 -3.23 12.92 3.23
C LEU A 84 -4.68 12.45 3.13
N THR A 85 -5.59 13.14 3.83
CA THR A 85 -7.01 12.77 3.84
C THR A 85 -7.59 12.82 2.43
N GLU A 86 -7.35 13.89 1.68
CA GLU A 86 -7.85 14.01 0.30
C GLU A 86 -7.26 12.96 -0.66
N LEU A 87 -5.97 12.67 -0.54
CA LEU A 87 -5.31 11.62 -1.34
C LEU A 87 -5.92 10.23 -1.08
N LEU A 88 -6.19 9.92 0.18
CA LEU A 88 -6.75 8.63 0.59
C LEU A 88 -8.23 8.48 0.20
N LEU A 89 -9.03 9.53 0.38
CA LEU A 89 -10.43 9.55 -0.07
C LEU A 89 -10.52 9.39 -1.59
N LYS A 90 -9.68 10.12 -2.35
CA LYS A 90 -9.58 9.98 -3.81
C LYS A 90 -9.20 8.55 -4.22
N THR A 91 -8.29 7.92 -3.47
CA THR A 91 -7.91 6.53 -3.70
C THR A 91 -9.10 5.60 -3.48
N GLY A 92 -9.87 5.78 -2.41
CA GLY A 92 -11.13 5.06 -2.17
C GLY A 92 -12.11 5.20 -3.33
N ARG A 93 -12.45 6.44 -3.73
CA ARG A 93 -13.36 6.73 -4.85
C ARG A 93 -12.94 6.03 -6.15
N ASN A 94 -11.64 6.08 -6.46
CA ASN A 94 -11.09 5.40 -7.64
C ASN A 94 -11.27 3.87 -7.59
N HIS A 95 -11.24 3.27 -6.39
CA HIS A 95 -11.40 1.83 -6.21
C HIS A 95 -12.86 1.39 -6.02
N ALA A 96 -13.79 2.32 -5.70
CA ALA A 96 -15.22 2.02 -5.56
C ALA A 96 -15.81 1.39 -6.83
N ARG A 97 -15.40 1.88 -8.02
CA ARG A 97 -15.84 1.33 -9.33
C ARG A 97 -15.42 -0.13 -9.55
N ARG A 98 -14.41 -0.61 -8.82
CA ARG A 98 -13.91 -1.99 -8.84
C ARG A 98 -14.60 -2.89 -7.81
N LYS A 99 -15.58 -2.35 -7.06
CA LYS A 99 -16.32 -3.03 -5.99
C LYS A 99 -15.41 -3.61 -4.91
N LEU A 100 -14.26 -2.97 -4.68
CA LEU A 100 -13.43 -3.31 -3.53
C LEU A 100 -14.12 -2.87 -2.24
N THR A 101 -13.88 -3.64 -1.21
CA THR A 101 -14.42 -3.48 0.13
C THR A 101 -13.32 -3.03 1.08
N ARG A 102 -13.70 -2.56 2.27
CA ARG A 102 -12.74 -2.34 3.36
C ARG A 102 -11.90 -3.59 3.64
N GLY A 103 -12.49 -4.78 3.60
CA GLY A 103 -11.78 -6.04 3.82
C GLY A 103 -10.61 -6.26 2.86
N ASP A 104 -10.74 -5.84 1.60
CA ASP A 104 -9.68 -5.97 0.60
C ASP A 104 -8.47 -5.09 0.94
N PHE A 105 -8.71 -3.89 1.48
CA PHE A 105 -7.65 -3.01 1.95
C PHE A 105 -7.05 -3.45 3.29
N GLU A 106 -7.81 -4.13 4.16
CA GLU A 106 -7.25 -4.78 5.36
C GLU A 106 -6.31 -5.94 4.98
N ASN A 107 -6.64 -6.75 3.96
CA ASN A 107 -5.75 -7.79 3.43
C ASN A 107 -4.48 -7.21 2.82
N LEU A 108 -4.60 -6.08 2.09
CA LEU A 108 -3.46 -5.33 1.58
C LEU A 108 -2.57 -4.81 2.72
N LYS A 109 -3.17 -4.25 3.79
CA LYS A 109 -2.46 -3.77 4.98
C LYS A 109 -1.63 -4.89 5.62
N THR A 110 -2.25 -6.04 5.89
CA THR A 110 -1.57 -7.20 6.47
C THR A 110 -0.38 -7.62 5.62
N SER A 111 -0.58 -7.75 4.31
CA SER A 111 0.48 -8.14 3.37
C SER A 111 1.61 -7.12 3.30
N LEU A 112 1.31 -5.82 3.42
CA LEU A 112 2.31 -4.78 3.40
C LEU A 112 3.15 -4.77 4.68
N LEU A 113 2.54 -4.97 5.85
CA LEU A 113 3.27 -5.11 7.11
C LEU A 113 4.22 -6.32 7.08
N GLU A 114 3.75 -7.47 6.60
CA GLU A 114 4.58 -8.67 6.43
C GLU A 114 5.75 -8.42 5.45
N PHE A 115 5.46 -7.76 4.33
CA PHE A 115 6.47 -7.40 3.34
C PHE A 115 7.53 -6.46 3.94
N LEU A 116 7.11 -5.42 4.65
CA LEU A 116 8.01 -4.48 5.32
C LEU A 116 8.89 -5.19 6.36
N GLY A 117 8.32 -6.07 7.17
CA GLY A 117 9.09 -6.88 8.12
C GLY A 117 10.18 -7.72 7.45
N LYS A 118 9.86 -8.38 6.33
CA LYS A 118 10.84 -9.14 5.54
C LYS A 118 11.90 -8.25 4.88
N ALA A 119 11.51 -7.09 4.38
CA ALA A 119 12.39 -6.16 3.68
C ALA A 119 13.37 -5.46 4.63
N LEU A 120 12.88 -5.05 5.81
CA LEU A 120 13.62 -4.23 6.77
C LEU A 120 14.44 -5.05 7.77
N LYS A 121 14.10 -6.32 7.99
CA LYS A 121 14.86 -7.25 8.85
C LYS A 121 15.13 -6.64 10.23
N SER A 122 16.40 -6.39 10.58
CA SER A 122 16.80 -5.80 11.86
C SER A 122 16.31 -4.37 12.08
N HIS A 123 15.90 -3.66 11.01
CA HIS A 123 15.31 -2.33 11.10
C HIS A 123 13.79 -2.37 11.39
N TRP A 124 13.15 -3.55 11.29
CA TRP A 124 11.75 -3.73 11.68
C TRP A 124 11.62 -3.95 13.18
N THR A 125 11.77 -2.86 13.93
CA THR A 125 11.62 -2.86 15.39
C THR A 125 10.13 -2.90 15.80
N PRO A 126 9.80 -3.25 17.06
CA PRO A 126 8.43 -3.16 17.55
C PRO A 126 7.81 -1.76 17.41
N GLU A 127 8.64 -0.72 17.51
CA GLU A 127 8.23 0.67 17.29
C GLU A 127 7.89 0.92 15.81
N ALA A 128 8.72 0.44 14.87
CA ALA A 128 8.44 0.54 13.45
C ALA A 128 7.14 -0.19 13.08
N GLU A 129 6.97 -1.43 13.55
CA GLU A 129 5.77 -2.22 13.31
C GLU A 129 4.51 -1.52 13.83
N THR A 130 4.57 -1.00 15.05
CA THR A 130 3.45 -0.26 15.66
C THR A 130 3.12 1.01 14.87
N SER A 131 4.13 1.79 14.50
CA SER A 131 3.98 3.04 13.75
C SER A 131 3.37 2.79 12.37
N TRP A 132 3.88 1.81 11.64
CA TRP A 132 3.34 1.40 10.33
C TRP A 132 1.93 0.84 10.44
N THR A 133 1.64 0.02 11.45
CA THR A 133 0.30 -0.52 11.69
C THR A 133 -0.72 0.60 11.89
N LYS A 134 -0.34 1.64 12.63
CA LYS A 134 -1.18 2.82 12.89
C LYS A 134 -1.38 3.64 11.62
N LEU A 135 -0.32 3.96 10.87
CA LEU A 135 -0.41 4.67 9.59
C LEU A 135 -1.32 3.92 8.61
N LEU A 136 -1.10 2.62 8.42
CA LEU A 136 -1.87 1.83 7.46
C LEU A 136 -3.33 1.63 7.92
N SER A 137 -3.60 1.63 9.23
CA SER A 137 -4.98 1.59 9.71
C SER A 137 -5.72 2.91 9.43
N VAL A 138 -5.04 4.06 9.53
CA VAL A 138 -5.59 5.35 9.08
C VAL A 138 -5.82 5.34 7.57
N MET A 139 -4.86 4.83 6.79
CA MET A 139 -4.98 4.66 5.34
C MET A 139 -6.23 3.84 4.98
N VAL A 140 -6.42 2.66 5.59
CA VAL A 140 -7.60 1.82 5.34
C VAL A 140 -8.89 2.54 5.73
N GLY A 141 -8.92 3.23 6.87
CA GLY A 141 -10.07 4.01 7.31
C GLY A 141 -10.50 5.05 6.27
N LYS A 142 -9.56 5.90 5.83
CA LYS A 142 -9.85 6.96 4.85
C LYS A 142 -10.16 6.43 3.46
N ILE A 143 -9.50 5.37 3.02
CA ILE A 143 -9.88 4.71 1.78
C ILE A 143 -11.31 4.15 1.88
N SER A 144 -11.69 3.57 3.01
CA SER A 144 -13.05 3.03 3.22
C SER A 144 -14.11 4.12 3.17
N GLU A 145 -13.87 5.27 3.82
CA GLU A 145 -14.73 6.46 3.69
C GLU A 145 -14.88 6.86 2.21
N GLY A 146 -13.79 6.85 1.44
CA GLY A 146 -13.80 7.15 0.01
C GLY A 146 -14.51 6.09 -0.85
N LEU A 147 -14.53 4.82 -0.45
CA LEU A 147 -15.27 3.75 -1.15
C LEU A 147 -16.79 3.95 -1.04
N GLU A 148 -17.24 4.47 0.10
CA GLU A 148 -18.66 4.71 0.42
C GLU A 148 -19.15 6.07 -0.07
N SER A 149 -18.23 6.99 -0.34
CA SER A 149 -18.55 8.34 -0.81
C SER A 149 -19.00 8.34 -2.29
N PRO A 150 -20.07 9.07 -2.65
CA PRO A 150 -20.45 9.24 -4.06
C PRO A 150 -19.29 9.88 -4.84
N ASN A 151 -19.07 9.44 -6.08
CA ASN A 151 -18.15 10.14 -6.97
C ASN A 151 -18.70 11.55 -7.21
N ASP A 152 -17.96 12.57 -6.80
CA ASP A 152 -18.18 13.93 -7.26
C ASP A 152 -17.80 14.00 -8.75
N GLY A 153 -18.76 13.70 -9.63
CA GLY A 153 -18.68 13.95 -11.09
C GLY A 153 -17.79 13.01 -11.90
#